data_AF-A0A3C1KE37-F1
#
_entry.id   AF-A0A3C1KE37-F1
#
_cell.length_a   1.000
_cell.length_b   1.000
_cell.length_c   1.000
_cell.angle_alpha   90.00
_cell.angle_beta   90.00
_cell.angle_gamma   90.00
#
_symmetry.space_group_name_H-M   'P 1'
#
loop_
_entity.id
_entity.type
_entity.pdbx_description
1 polymer ?
#
loop_
_entity_poly.entity_id
_entity_poly.type
_entity_poly.pdbx_seq_one_letter_code
_entity_poly.pdbx_strand_id
1 'polypeptide(L)' 'MVQRQLPNPAELLELMQFKKPSFDLKKRRLESALTIADLRTIAKRRTPKAAFDYTDGAAEGELSLAR' A
#
# COMPACT_ATOMS: atom_id res chain seq x y z
N MET A 1 -40.71 4.59 13.35
CA MET A 1 -40.02 3.46 12.68
C MET A 1 -39.23 4.05 11.53
N VAL A 2 -37.91 3.85 11.44
CA VAL A 2 -37.07 4.49 10.41
C VAL A 2 -37.20 3.72 9.09
N GLN A 3 -37.62 4.40 8.03
CA GLN A 3 -37.76 3.82 6.70
C GLN A 3 -36.41 3.88 5.98
N ARG A 4 -35.86 2.70 5.65
CA ARG A 4 -34.58 2.62 4.92
C ARG A 4 -34.84 2.86 3.42
N GLN A 5 -34.02 3.70 2.81
CA GLN A 5 -33.97 3.89 1.37
C GLN A 5 -32.65 3.37 0.80
N LEU A 6 -32.71 2.83 -0.42
CA LEU A 6 -31.51 2.51 -1.20
C LEU A 6 -31.05 3.80 -1.92
N PRO A 7 -29.74 4.07 -1.96
CA PRO A 7 -29.21 5.23 -2.66
C PRO A 7 -29.41 5.12 -4.18
N ASN A 8 -29.61 6.25 -4.84
CA ASN A 8 -29.72 6.35 -6.29
C ASN A 8 -28.33 6.13 -6.94
N PRO A 9 -28.14 5.13 -7.82
CA PRO A 9 -26.87 4.89 -8.48
C PRO A 9 -26.35 6.08 -9.31
N ALA A 10 -27.24 6.87 -9.91
CA ALA A 10 -26.84 8.03 -10.72
C ALA A 10 -26.19 9.11 -9.85
N GLU A 11 -26.79 9.42 -8.70
CA GLU A 11 -26.23 10.39 -7.74
C GLU A 11 -24.90 9.90 -7.15
N LEU A 12 -24.77 8.59 -6.89
CA LEU A 12 -23.50 8.02 -6.46
C LEU A 12 -22.41 8.21 -7.51
N LEU A 13 -22.70 7.94 -8.78
CA LEU A 13 -21.74 8.05 -9.87
C LEU A 13 -21.23 9.49 -10.05
N GLU A 14 -22.07 10.51 -9.84
CA GLU A 14 -21.66 11.92 -9.90
C GLU A 14 -20.61 12.29 -8.83
N LEU A 15 -20.64 11.61 -7.69
CA LEU A 15 -19.72 11.85 -6.57
C LEU A 15 -18.45 10.99 -6.64
N MET A 16 -18.41 9.97 -7.51
CA MET A 16 -17.29 9.05 -7.61
C MET A 16 -16.12 9.66 -8.38
N GLN A 17 -15.18 10.26 -7.64
CA GLN A 17 -13.91 10.74 -8.20
C GLN A 17 -12.80 9.72 -8.04
N PHE A 18 -12.38 9.14 -9.16
CA PHE A 18 -11.26 8.20 -9.19
C PHE A 18 -9.95 8.89 -9.58
N LYS A 19 -8.85 8.46 -8.96
CA LYS A 19 -7.53 8.81 -9.45
C LYS A 19 -7.30 8.13 -10.81
N LYS A 20 -6.71 8.86 -11.77
CA LYS A 20 -6.32 8.28 -13.06
C LYS A 20 -5.36 7.11 -12.83
N PRO A 21 -5.52 5.97 -13.54
CA PRO A 21 -4.58 4.87 -13.44
C PRO A 21 -3.21 5.32 -13.96
N SER A 22 -2.14 4.91 -13.27
CA SER A 22 -0.76 5.17 -13.68
C SER A 22 -0.15 3.91 -14.30
N PHE A 23 0.38 4.05 -15.52
CA PHE A 23 1.11 2.99 -16.21
C PHE A 23 2.55 2.81 -15.68
N ASP A 24 3.10 3.83 -15.02
CA ASP A 24 4.36 3.68 -14.29
C ASP A 24 4.09 2.98 -12.96
N LEU A 25 4.25 1.66 -12.97
CA LEU A 25 4.02 0.82 -11.80
C LEU A 25 5.01 1.10 -10.67
N LYS A 26 6.20 1.66 -10.94
CA LYS A 26 7.16 2.03 -9.88
C LYS A 26 6.64 3.28 -9.18
N LYS A 27 6.39 4.35 -9.94
CA LYS A 27 5.86 5.60 -9.43
C LYS A 27 4.56 5.38 -8.66
N ARG A 28 3.62 4.60 -9.21
CA ARG A 28 2.33 4.29 -8.57
C ARG A 28 2.48 3.68 -7.17
N ARG A 29 3.42 2.75 -6.99
CA ARG A 29 3.65 2.08 -5.69
C ARG A 29 4.27 3.02 -4.68
N LEU A 30 5.26 3.80 -5.13
CA LEU A 30 5.95 4.78 -4.27
C LEU A 30 5.00 5.89 -3.82
N GLU A 31 4.17 6.43 -4.72
CA GLU A 31 3.15 7.44 -4.39
C GLU A 31 2.06 6.91 -3.45
N SER A 32 1.79 5.60 -3.46
CA SER A 32 0.80 4.98 -2.57
C SER A 32 1.32 4.63 -1.17
N ALA A 33 2.64 4.69 -0.95
CA ALA A 33 3.24 4.36 0.34
C ALA A 33 3.03 5.52 1.32
N LEU A 34 2.43 5.23 2.48
CA LEU A 34 2.20 6.22 3.55
C LEU A 34 3.29 6.14 4.62
N THR A 35 3.83 4.95 4.84
CA THR A 35 4.79 4.66 5.91
C THR A 35 6.07 4.04 5.37
N ILE A 36 7.13 4.06 6.19
CA ILE A 36 8.39 3.36 5.86
C ILE A 36 8.16 1.84 5.74
N ALA A 37 7.21 1.27 6.50
CA ALA A 37 6.85 -0.15 6.40
C ALA A 37 6.25 -0.51 5.03
N ASP A 38 5.51 0.42 4.41
CA ASP A 38 4.99 0.25 3.05
C ASP A 38 6.14 0.22 2.04
N LEU A 39 7.11 1.13 2.19
CA LEU A 39 8.32 1.16 1.36
C LEU A 39 9.13 -0.13 1.51
N ARG A 40 9.30 -0.63 2.75
CA ARG A 40 9.93 -1.93 3.02
C ARG A 40 9.20 -3.07 2.32
N THR A 41 7.87 -3.09 2.36
CA THR A 41 7.06 -4.12 1.70
C THR A 41 7.22 -4.08 0.17
N ILE A 42 7.28 -2.89 -0.42
CA ILE A 42 7.56 -2.71 -1.84
C ILE A 42 8.97 -3.23 -2.16
N ALA A 43 9.97 -2.84 -1.37
CA ALA A 43 11.36 -3.26 -1.55
C ALA A 43 11.50 -4.80 -1.46
N LYS A 44 10.90 -5.44 -0.45
CA LYS A 44 10.93 -6.91 -0.28
C LYS A 44 10.42 -7.67 -1.49
N ARG A 45 9.44 -7.11 -2.21
CA ARG A 45 8.86 -7.72 -3.42
C ARG A 45 9.69 -7.48 -4.69
N ARG A 46 10.53 -6.43 -4.74
CA ARG A 46 11.16 -5.96 -5.99
C ARG A 46 12.68 -6.05 -5.98
N THR A 47 13.30 -6.06 -4.80
CA THR A 47 14.74 -6.20 -4.63
C THR A 47 15.12 -7.68 -4.63
N PRO A 48 16.24 -8.08 -5.29
CA PRO A 48 16.76 -9.44 -5.17
C PRO A 48 16.91 -9.84 -3.71
N LYS A 49 16.54 -11.08 -3.37
CA LYS A 49 16.47 -11.56 -1.99
C LYS A 49 17.77 -11.31 -1.21
N ALA A 50 18.92 -11.64 -1.80
CA ALA A 50 20.21 -11.44 -1.16
C ALA A 50 20.50 -9.97 -0.81
N ALA A 51 20.19 -9.04 -1.71
CA ALA A 51 20.40 -7.61 -1.47
C ALA A 51 19.40 -7.03 -0.45
N PHE A 52 18.16 -7.52 -0.47
CA PHE A 52 17.14 -7.12 0.50
C PHE A 52 17.51 -7.61 1.91
N ASP A 53 17.77 -8.91 2.05
CA ASP A 53 18.08 -9.54 3.34
C ASP A 53 19.37 -8.98 3.95
N TYR A 54 20.36 -8.61 3.13
CA TYR A 54 21.57 -7.93 3.61
C TYR A 54 21.29 -6.56 4.26
N THR A 55 20.34 -5.81 3.70
CA THR A 55 20.05 -4.44 4.15
C THR A 55 19.03 -4.41 5.29
N ASP A 56 18.04 -5.30 5.22
CA ASP A 56 16.88 -5.33 6.11
C ASP A 56 17.06 -6.27 7.31
N GLY A 57 17.96 -7.25 7.19
CA GLY A 57 18.20 -8.26 8.20
C GLY A 57 18.88 -7.69 9.45
N ALA A 58 18.55 -8.27 10.60
CA ALA A 58 19.18 -7.97 11.89
C ALA A 58 19.85 -9.21 12.50
N ALA A 59 20.43 -9.04 13.70
CA ALA A 59 21.15 -10.11 14.38
C ALA A 59 20.23 -11.28 14.79
N GLU A 60 20.74 -12.51 14.64
CA GLU A 60 20.10 -13.75 15.08
C GLU A 60 18.64 -13.88 14.60
N GLY A 61 17.68 -14.03 15.52
CA GLY A 61 16.24 -14.09 15.23
C GLY A 61 15.54 -12.73 15.24
N GLU A 62 16.28 -11.62 15.16
CA GLU A 62 15.76 -10.24 15.08
C GLU A 62 14.86 -9.80 16.26
N LEU A 63 14.92 -10.50 17.39
CA LEU A 63 14.03 -10.28 18.54
C LEU A 63 14.13 -8.87 19.14
N SER A 64 15.29 -8.23 19.01
CA SER A 64 15.52 -6.87 19.49
C SER A 64 14.84 -5.80 18.63
N LEU A 65 14.43 -6.12 17.40
CA LEU A 65 13.80 -5.17 16.48
C LEU A 65 12.37 -4.78 16.93
N ALA A 66 11.74 -5.61 17.76
CA ALA A 66 10.36 -5.44 18.21
C ALA A 66 10.22 -4.85 19.62
N ARG A 67 11.33 -4.43 20.24
CA ARG A 67 11.38 -3.79 21.56
C ARG A 67 11.33 -2.27 21.44
#